data_AF-A0A392S3K7-F1
#
_entry.id   AF-A0A392S3K7-F1
#
_cell.length_a   1.000
_cell.length_b   1.000
_cell.length_c   1.000
_cell.angle_alpha   90.00
_cell.angle_beta   90.00
_cell.angle_gamma   90.00
#
_symmetry.space_group_name_H-M   'P 1'
#
loop_
_entity.id
_entity.type
_entity.pdbx_description
1 polymer ?
#
loop_
_entity_poly.entity_id
_entity_poly.type
_entity_poly.pdbx_seq_one_letter_code
_entity_poly.pdbx_strand_id
1 'polypeptide(L)'
;MAGGDEHRLSLEPEKQSLLNRHTEKHFTAGEIVRDIIIGVSDGLTVPFALAAGLSGANATSSIVLTAGIAEVAAGAISMGLGGYLAAKGEADHYNRELKRE
;
A
#
# COMPACT_ATOMS: atom_id res chain seq x y z
N MET A 1 2.95 62.96 16.54
CA MET A 1 2.36 62.83 15.19
C MET A 1 3.43 62.30 14.25
N ALA A 2 3.03 61.46 13.29
CA ALA A 2 3.82 60.64 12.36
C ALA A 2 4.46 59.41 13.02
N GLY A 3 4.21 58.15 12.61
CA GLY A 3 3.57 57.66 11.39
C GLY A 3 4.54 56.72 10.68
N GLY A 4 4.10 55.47 10.48
CA GLY A 4 4.67 54.51 9.54
C GLY A 4 5.97 53.83 10.00
N ASP A 5 6.29 52.62 9.58
CA ASP A 5 5.59 51.66 8.74
C ASP A 5 6.27 50.31 9.02
N GLU A 6 5.44 49.28 9.15
CA GLU A 6 5.63 48.01 8.45
C GLU A 6 7.07 47.53 8.26
N HIS A 7 7.75 47.13 9.33
CA HIS A 7 8.93 46.28 9.16
C HIS A 7 8.47 44.85 8.83
N ARG A 8 8.01 44.70 7.58
CA ARG A 8 7.85 43.43 6.87
C ARG A 8 9.10 42.61 7.15
N LEU A 9 8.92 41.50 7.87
CA LEU A 9 9.95 40.49 8.05
C LEU A 9 10.21 39.92 6.65
N SER A 10 11.13 40.54 5.93
CA SER A 10 11.65 40.06 4.64
C SER A 10 12.34 38.75 4.95
N LEU A 11 11.58 37.66 4.87
CA LEU A 11 12.10 36.31 4.92
C LEU A 11 13.25 36.25 3.92
N GLU A 12 14.45 35.95 4.42
CA GLU A 12 15.64 35.93 3.61
C GLU A 12 15.46 34.95 2.45
N PRO A 13 15.80 35.35 1.20
CA PRO A 13 15.57 34.54 0.01
C PRO A 13 16.24 33.16 0.08
N GLU A 14 17.28 33.01 0.91
CA GLU A 14 17.93 31.72 1.18
C GLU A 14 17.04 30.72 1.95
N LYS A 15 16.24 31.17 2.94
CA LYS A 15 15.31 30.27 3.65
C LYS A 15 14.16 29.80 2.76
N GLN A 16 13.71 30.66 1.83
CA GLN A 16 12.71 30.28 0.83
C GLN A 16 13.22 29.17 -0.11
N SER A 17 14.51 29.20 -0.49
CA SER A 17 15.15 28.19 -1.35
C SER A 17 15.29 26.83 -0.65
N LEU A 18 15.61 26.81 0.64
CA LEU A 18 15.73 25.58 1.43
C LEU A 18 14.38 24.91 1.71
N LEU A 19 13.29 25.69 1.81
CA LEU A 19 11.93 25.17 1.93
C LEU A 19 11.36 24.63 0.60
N ASN A 20 11.87 25.10 -0.55
CA ASN A 20 11.32 24.76 -1.87
C ASN A 20 11.94 23.51 -2.54
N ARG A 21 12.71 22.70 -1.81
CA ARG A 21 13.54 21.63 -2.41
C ARG A 21 13.40 20.22 -1.83
N HIS A 22 12.33 19.94 -1.07
CA HIS A 22 11.89 18.57 -0.83
C HIS A 22 10.56 18.31 -1.55
N THR A 23 10.61 18.31 -2.89
CA THR A 23 9.63 17.52 -3.64
C THR A 23 10.04 16.07 -3.43
N GLU A 24 9.58 15.46 -2.34
CA GLU A 24 9.68 14.02 -2.17
C GLU A 24 8.92 13.40 -3.33
N LYS A 25 9.67 12.86 -4.29
CA LYS A 25 9.10 11.97 -5.28
C LYS A 25 8.69 10.73 -4.51
N HIS A 26 7.44 10.70 -4.02
CA HIS A 26 6.79 9.48 -3.57
C HIS A 26 6.93 8.48 -4.70
N PHE A 27 7.94 7.62 -4.57
CA PHE A 27 8.33 6.66 -5.58
C PHE A 27 7.37 5.49 -5.46
N THR A 28 6.23 5.60 -6.14
CA THR A 28 5.15 4.60 -6.14
C THR A 28 5.59 3.21 -6.61
N ALA A 29 6.73 3.13 -7.31
CA ALA A 29 7.37 1.86 -7.63
C ALA A 29 7.75 1.04 -6.38
N GLY A 30 8.00 1.67 -5.23
CA GLY A 30 8.23 0.97 -3.96
C GLY A 30 6.97 0.25 -3.45
N GLU A 31 5.81 0.89 -3.56
CA GLU A 31 4.52 0.33 -3.15
C GLU A 31 4.13 -0.85 -4.05
N ILE A 32 4.24 -0.68 -5.37
CA ILE A 32 3.95 -1.74 -6.34
C ILE A 32 4.86 -2.96 -6.12
N VAL A 33 6.17 -2.75 -5.94
CA VAL A 33 7.12 -3.85 -5.69
C VAL A 33 6.81 -4.53 -4.36
N ARG A 34 6.47 -3.77 -3.31
CA ARG A 34 6.07 -4.32 -2.02
C ARG A 34 4.84 -5.20 -2.14
N ASP A 35 3.79 -4.76 -2.83
CA ASP A 35 2.55 -5.52 -3.00
C ASP A 35 2.79 -6.82 -3.78
N ILE A 36 3.65 -6.78 -4.80
CA ILE A 36 4.07 -7.98 -5.53
C ILE A 36 4.80 -8.96 -4.61
N ILE A 37 5.75 -8.47 -3.80
CA ILE A 37 6.52 -9.33 -2.88
C ILE A 37 5.59 -9.97 -1.84
N ILE A 38 4.66 -9.21 -1.27
CA ILE A 38 3.65 -9.74 -0.34
C ILE A 38 2.80 -10.82 -1.02
N GLY A 39 2.25 -10.53 -2.21
CA GLY A 39 1.43 -11.48 -2.95
C GLY A 39 2.15 -12.77 -3.33
N VAL A 40 3.40 -12.68 -3.79
CA VAL A 40 4.23 -13.86 -4.12
C VAL A 40 4.57 -14.64 -2.85
N SER A 41 4.88 -13.97 -1.75
CA SER A 41 5.24 -14.63 -0.49
C SER A 41 4.07 -15.44 0.06
N ASP A 42 2.87 -14.88 0.06
CA ASP A 42 1.66 -15.57 0.50
C ASP A 42 1.25 -16.69 -0.49
N GLY A 43 1.28 -16.38 -1.79
CA GLY A 43 0.92 -17.32 -2.86
C GLY A 43 1.84 -18.54 -2.99
N LEU A 44 3.05 -18.48 -2.43
CA LEU A 44 3.93 -19.63 -2.31
C LEU A 44 3.75 -20.34 -0.96
N THR A 45 3.71 -19.59 0.14
CA THR A 45 3.77 -20.16 1.49
C THR A 45 2.48 -20.88 1.86
N VAL A 46 1.32 -20.27 1.62
CA VAL A 46 0.03 -20.82 2.06
C VAL A 46 -0.36 -22.06 1.25
N PRO A 47 -0.33 -22.06 -0.10
CA PRO A 47 -0.63 -23.27 -0.87
C PRO A 47 0.38 -24.39 -0.63
N PHE A 48 1.65 -24.07 -0.38
CA PHE A 48 2.66 -25.06 -0.01
C PHE A 48 2.34 -25.73 1.33
N ALA A 49 2.07 -24.93 2.37
CA ALA A 49 1.73 -25.44 3.69
C ALA A 49 0.43 -26.28 3.65
N LEU A 50 -0.57 -25.83 2.90
CA LEU A 50 -1.81 -26.57 2.67
C LEU A 50 -1.54 -27.93 1.99
N ALA A 51 -0.77 -27.92 0.90
CA ALA A 51 -0.45 -29.14 0.17
C ALA A 51 0.38 -30.12 1.00
N ALA A 52 1.35 -29.63 1.77
CA ALA A 52 2.15 -30.43 2.69
C ALA A 52 1.29 -31.04 3.80
N GLY A 53 0.39 -30.24 4.40
CA GLY A 53 -0.53 -30.71 5.45
C GLY A 53 -1.48 -31.79 4.96
N LEU A 54 -2.12 -31.58 3.80
CA LEU A 54 -3.01 -32.58 3.20
C LEU A 54 -2.26 -33.87 2.80
N SER A 55 -1.06 -33.73 2.23
CA SER A 55 -0.22 -34.88 1.87
C SER A 55 0.21 -35.66 3.12
N GLY A 56 0.56 -34.97 4.20
CA GLY A 56 0.90 -35.58 5.50
C GLY A 56 -0.29 -36.27 6.18
N ALA A 57 -1.52 -35.85 5.87
CA ALA A 57 -2.76 -36.48 6.31
C ALA A 57 -3.23 -37.64 5.41
N ASN A 58 -2.36 -38.14 4.51
CA ASN A 58 -2.67 -39.20 3.54
C ASN A 58 -3.84 -38.87 2.58
N ALA A 59 -4.11 -37.58 2.31
CA ALA A 59 -5.09 -37.20 1.30
C ALA A 59 -4.63 -37.62 -0.11
N THR A 60 -5.59 -37.92 -0.99
CA THR A 60 -5.28 -38.27 -2.39
C THR A 60 -4.73 -37.06 -3.15
N SER A 61 -3.85 -37.30 -4.12
CA SER A 61 -3.24 -36.22 -4.93
C SER A 61 -4.28 -35.34 -5.63
N SER A 62 -5.44 -35.90 -6.00
CA SER A 62 -6.54 -35.13 -6.56
C SER A 62 -7.08 -34.10 -5.57
N ILE A 63 -7.26 -34.47 -4.30
CA ILE A 63 -7.74 -33.57 -3.24
C ILE A 63 -6.71 -32.46 -3.01
N VAL A 64 -5.42 -32.83 -2.89
CA VAL A 64 -4.32 -31.87 -2.68
C VAL A 64 -4.30 -30.83 -3.80
N LEU A 65 -4.39 -31.26 -5.06
CA LEU A 65 -4.35 -30.36 -6.21
C LEU A 65 -5.59 -29.47 -6.28
N THR A 66 -6.79 -30.03 -6.11
CA THR A 66 -8.03 -29.23 -6.17
C THR A 66 -8.11 -28.23 -5.03
N ALA A 67 -7.67 -28.60 -3.83
CA ALA A 67 -7.62 -27.70 -2.68
C ALA A 67 -6.58 -26.59 -2.89
N GLY A 68 -5.40 -26.92 -3.40
CA GLY A 68 -4.36 -25.93 -3.70
C GLY A 68 -4.78 -24.92 -4.76
N ILE A 69 -5.42 -25.37 -5.86
CA ILE A 69 -5.93 -24.46 -6.89
C ILE A 69 -7.06 -23.57 -6.35
N ALA A 70 -7.98 -24.15 -5.57
CA ALA A 70 -9.05 -23.40 -4.94
C ALA A 70 -8.49 -22.33 -3.98
N GLU A 71 -7.49 -22.66 -3.17
CA GLU A 71 -6.83 -21.73 -2.25
C GLU A 71 -6.13 -20.60 -3.00
N VAL A 72 -5.37 -20.89 -4.06
CA VAL A 72 -4.71 -19.85 -4.87
C VAL A 72 -5.74 -18.89 -5.47
N ALA A 73 -6.83 -19.42 -6.03
CA ALA A 73 -7.87 -18.59 -6.62
C ALA A 73 -8.59 -17.73 -5.57
N ALA A 74 -8.98 -18.33 -4.45
CA ALA A 74 -9.64 -17.62 -3.35
C ALA A 74 -8.73 -16.56 -2.72
N GLY A 75 -7.46 -16.90 -2.46
CA GLY A 75 -6.45 -16.00 -1.92
C GLY A 75 -6.18 -14.81 -2.83
N ALA A 76 -5.99 -15.05 -4.14
CA ALA A 76 -5.76 -13.99 -5.11
C ALA A 76 -6.93 -13.00 -5.20
N ILE A 77 -8.17 -13.49 -5.21
CA ILE A 77 -9.37 -12.65 -5.21
C ILE A 77 -9.46 -11.85 -3.91
N SER A 78 -9.25 -12.50 -2.76
CA SER A 78 -9.29 -11.88 -1.44
C SER A 78 -8.28 -10.74 -1.31
N MET A 79 -7.01 -10.99 -1.65
CA MET A 79 -5.95 -9.99 -1.57
C MET A 79 -6.13 -8.87 -2.60
N GLY A 80 -6.54 -9.19 -3.83
CA GLY A 80 -6.78 -8.20 -4.87
C GLY A 80 -7.92 -7.24 -4.52
N LEU A 81 -9.06 -7.78 -4.06
CA LEU A 81 -10.18 -6.96 -3.60
C LEU A 81 -9.85 -6.22 -2.30
N GLY A 82 -9.13 -6.87 -1.38
CA GLY A 82 -8.67 -6.27 -0.13
C GLY A 82 -7.78 -5.04 -0.37
N GLY A 83 -6.79 -5.17 -1.24
CA GLY A 83 -5.91 -4.06 -1.64
C GLY A 83 -6.68 -2.92 -2.32
N TYR A 84 -7.58 -3.24 -3.25
CA TYR A 84 -8.43 -2.24 -3.91
C TYR A 84 -9.31 -1.47 -2.91
N LEU A 85 -9.98 -2.18 -2.00
CA LEU A 85 -10.85 -1.57 -1.00
C LEU A 85 -10.07 -0.72 -0.01
N ALA A 86 -8.87 -1.16 0.39
CA ALA A 86 -7.97 -0.37 1.23
C ALA A 86 -7.58 0.94 0.55
N ALA A 87 -7.08 0.87 -0.69
CA ALA A 87 -6.69 2.05 -1.46
C ALA A 87 -7.87 3.02 -1.70
N LYS A 88 -9.06 2.49 -2.00
CA LYS A 88 -10.28 3.29 -2.15
C LYS A 88 -10.67 3.96 -0.83
N GLY A 89 -10.58 3.24 0.29
CA GLY A 89 -10.88 3.77 1.62
C GLY A 89 -9.96 4.92 2.02
N GLU A 90 -8.65 4.78 1.75
CA GLU A 90 -7.67 5.85 1.97
C GLU A 90 -7.95 7.07 1.10
N ALA A 91 -8.27 6.88 -0.18
CA ALA A 91 -8.63 7.98 -1.09
C ALA A 91 -9.90 8.71 -0.64
N ASP A 92 -10.94 7.97 -0.25
CA ASP A 92 -12.19 8.55 0.26
C ASP A 92 -11.97 9.28 1.58
N HIS A 93 -11.13 8.73 2.47
CA HIS A 93 -10.78 9.37 3.74
C HIS A 93 -10.02 10.68 3.52
N TYR A 94 -8.98 10.67 2.67
CA TYR A 94 -8.21 11.85 2.31
C TYR A 94 -9.09 12.96 1.73
N ASN A 95 -9.98 12.61 0.78
CA ASN A 95 -10.91 13.58 0.18
C ASN A 95 -11.92 14.16 1.16
N ARG A 96 -12.27 13.41 2.21
CA ARG A 96 -13.17 13.92 3.27
C ARG A 96 -12.44 14.90 4.18
N GLU A 97 -11.19 14.62 4.51
CA GLU A 97 -10.39 15.51 5.36
C GLU A 97 -10.09 16.82 4.63
N LEU A 98 -9.73 16.74 3.34
CA LEU A 98 -9.49 17.93 2.50
C LEU A 98 -10.73 18.82 2.29
N LYS A 99 -11.95 18.31 2.52
CA LYS A 99 -13.19 19.12 2.47
C LYS A 99 -13.57 19.71 3.83
N ARG A 100 -12.97 19.23 4.92
CA ARG A 100 -13.21 19.72 6.27
C ARG A 100 -12.34 20.94 6.60
N GLU A 101 -11.14 20.98 6.03
CA GLU A 101 -10.25 22.15 6.02
C GLU A 101 -10.65 23.17 4.95
#